data_AF-A0A2P2KRM0-F1
#
_entry.id   AF-A0A2P2KRM0-F1
#
_cell.length_a   1.000
_cell.length_b   1.000
_cell.length_c   1.000
_cell.angle_alpha   90.00
_cell.angle_beta   90.00
_cell.angle_gamma   90.00
#
_symmetry.space_group_name_H-M   'P 1'
#
loop_
_entity.id
_entity.type
_entity.pdbx_description
1 polymer ?
#
loop_
_entity_poly.entity_id
_entity_poly.type
_entity_poly.pdbx_seq_one_letter_code
_entity_poly.pdbx_strand_id
1 'polypeptide(L)'
;MAELDEVVATFRRFKDCEKQIEEIKDMAKEDGDDEDMAEMIAHEIASLSNEMKELEEKLKVLLLPSDPLDARNIMLEVRAGTGGDEAGLWAGDLVGPDVSEV
;
A
#
# COMPACT_ATOMS: atom_id res chain seq x y z
N MET A 1 13.46 14.44 5.16
CA MET A 1 14.59 13.52 4.90
C MET A 1 14.24 12.10 5.33
N ALA A 2 13.74 11.89 6.55
CA ALA A 2 13.35 10.58 7.07
C ALA A 2 12.34 9.79 6.19
N GLU A 3 11.37 10.44 5.54
CA GLU A 3 10.38 9.76 4.69
C GLU A 3 11.01 9.14 3.44
N LEU A 4 11.97 9.83 2.82
CA LEU A 4 12.67 9.29 1.65
C LEU A 4 13.60 8.13 2.06
N ASP A 5 14.18 8.18 3.26
CA ASP A 5 15.05 7.13 3.76
C ASP A 5 14.30 5.80 3.94
N GLU A 6 13.05 5.86 4.44
CA GLU A 6 12.21 4.65 4.59
C GLU A 6 11.78 4.07 3.24
N VAL A 7 11.43 4.93 2.27
CA VAL A 7 11.13 4.50 0.88
C VAL A 7 12.32 3.78 0.27
N VAL A 8 13.51 4.38 0.37
CA VAL A 8 14.75 3.82 -0.20
C VAL A 8 15.12 2.50 0.49
N ALA A 9 15.00 2.42 1.82
CA ALA A 9 15.29 1.19 2.55
C ALA A 9 14.33 0.06 2.16
N THR A 10 13.02 0.34 2.07
CA THR A 10 12.00 -0.64 1.68
C THR A 10 12.22 -1.12 0.24
N PHE A 11 12.55 -0.20 -0.68
CA PHE A 11 12.84 -0.54 -2.07
C PHE A 11 14.11 -1.39 -2.23
N ARG A 12 15.17 -1.09 -1.46
CA ARG A 12 16.38 -1.92 -1.46
C ARG A 12 16.09 -3.35 -1.02
N ARG A 13 15.34 -3.52 0.07
CA ARG A 13 14.96 -4.85 0.54
C ARG A 13 14.14 -5.61 -0.51
N PHE A 14 13.21 -4.94 -1.19
CA PHE A 14 12.44 -5.54 -2.29
C PHE A 14 13.36 -6.04 -3.41
N LYS A 15 14.36 -5.24 -3.80
CA LYS A 15 15.36 -5.63 -4.80
C LYS A 15 16.27 -6.77 -4.35
N ASP A 16 16.61 -6.83 -3.07
CA ASP A 16 17.40 -7.92 -2.53
C ASP A 16 16.61 -9.24 -2.57
N CYS A 17 15.31 -9.23 -2.24
CA CYS A 17 14.46 -10.42 -2.37
C CYS A 17 14.33 -10.88 -3.83
N GLU A 18 14.19 -9.95 -4.78
CA GLU A 18 14.15 -10.26 -6.22
C GLU A 18 15.44 -10.98 -6.66
N LYS A 19 16.60 -10.45 -6.25
CA LYS A 19 17.92 -11.04 -6.53
C LYS A 19 18.09 -12.43 -5.89
N GLN A 20 17.67 -12.60 -4.64
CA GLN A 20 17.74 -13.88 -3.94
C GLN A 20 16.88 -14.94 -4.64
N ILE A 21 15.68 -14.58 -5.11
CA ILE A 21 14.84 -15.51 -5.87
C ILE A 21 15.51 -15.93 -7.19
N GLU A 22 16.16 -15.00 -7.90
CA GLU A 22 16.91 -15.34 -9.12
C GLU A 22 18.08 -16.29 -8.81
N GLU A 23 18.88 -15.99 -7.79
CA GLU A 23 20.00 -16.84 -7.36
C GLU A 23 19.53 -18.25 -6.96
N ILE A 24 18.43 -18.36 -6.22
CA ILE A 24 17.84 -19.64 -5.84
C ILE A 24 17.31 -20.41 -7.05
N LYS A 25 16.66 -19.74 -8.00
CA LYS A 25 16.19 -20.36 -9.24
C LYS A 25 17.33 -20.85 -10.12
N ASP A 26 18.48 -20.18 -10.10
CA ASP A 26 19.65 -20.61 -10.86
C ASP A 26 20.31 -21.82 -10.20
N MET A 27 20.44 -21.83 -8.86
CA MET A 27 20.88 -23.03 -8.11
C MET A 27 19.98 -24.24 -8.39
N ALA A 28 18.66 -24.04 -8.42
CA ALA A 28 17.70 -25.10 -8.72
C ALA A 28 17.88 -25.76 -10.10
N LYS A 29 18.44 -25.02 -11.08
CA LYS A 29 18.72 -25.56 -12.42
C LYS A 29 20.00 -26.37 -12.47
N GLU A 30 20.94 -26.10 -11.56
CA GLU A 30 22.26 -26.76 -11.52
C GLU A 30 22.21 -28.07 -10.71
N ASP A 31 21.39 -28.14 -9.64
CA ASP A 31 21.35 -29.26 -8.68
C ASP A 31 20.10 -30.16 -8.78
N GLY A 32 19.39 -30.12 -9.92
CA GLY A 32 17.98 -30.53 -10.09
C GLY A 32 17.57 -32.02 -9.98
N ASP A 33 18.28 -32.87 -9.24
CA ASP A 33 17.95 -34.31 -9.12
C ASP A 33 17.58 -34.78 -7.68
N ASP A 34 17.62 -33.91 -6.67
CA ASP A 34 17.24 -34.25 -5.28
C ASP A 34 15.87 -33.66 -4.90
N GLU A 35 14.90 -34.54 -4.58
CA GLU A 35 13.52 -34.20 -4.25
C GLU A 35 13.41 -33.39 -2.93
N ASP A 36 14.24 -33.71 -1.93
CA ASP A 36 14.28 -32.97 -0.65
C ASP A 36 14.83 -31.54 -0.88
N MET A 37 15.79 -31.40 -1.79
CA MET A 37 16.35 -30.10 -2.17
C MET A 37 15.34 -29.25 -2.96
N ALA A 38 14.56 -29.88 -3.85
CA ALA A 38 13.53 -29.20 -4.61
C ALA A 38 12.41 -28.63 -3.70
N GLU A 39 11.99 -29.37 -2.68
CA GLU A 39 11.01 -28.88 -1.70
C GLU A 39 11.53 -27.68 -0.89
N MET A 40 12.80 -27.73 -0.47
CA MET A 40 13.44 -26.64 0.26
C MET A 40 13.52 -25.36 -0.58
N ILE A 41 13.95 -25.48 -1.83
CA ILE A 41 14.00 -24.39 -2.81
C ILE A 41 12.62 -23.78 -3.04
N ALA A 42 11.60 -24.62 -3.23
CA ALA A 42 10.23 -24.16 -3.43
C ALA A 42 9.70 -23.37 -2.22
N HIS A 43 9.99 -23.86 -1.00
CA HIS A 43 9.62 -23.17 0.23
C HIS A 43 10.31 -21.81 0.37
N GLU A 44 11.61 -21.73 0.05
CA GLU A 44 12.37 -20.48 0.16
C GLU A 44 11.92 -19.44 -0.87
N ILE A 45 11.68 -19.85 -2.12
CA ILE A 45 11.07 -18.99 -3.15
C ILE A 45 9.69 -18.49 -2.69
N ALA A 46 8.87 -19.36 -2.09
CA ALA A 46 7.55 -18.97 -1.60
C ALA A 46 7.63 -17.94 -0.47
N SER A 47 8.56 -18.11 0.47
CA SER A 47 8.81 -17.18 1.56
C SER A 47 9.24 -15.80 1.04
N LEU A 48 10.25 -15.75 0.17
CA LEU A 48 10.73 -14.51 -0.43
C LEU A 48 9.67 -13.83 -1.30
N SER A 49 8.85 -14.61 -2.01
CA SER A 49 7.75 -14.09 -2.82
C SER A 49 6.66 -13.45 -1.96
N ASN A 50 6.40 -13.98 -0.76
CA ASN A 50 5.46 -13.39 0.19
C ASN A 50 6.02 -12.10 0.78
N GLU A 51 7.30 -12.09 1.16
CA GLU A 51 7.98 -10.88 1.63
C GLU A 51 7.97 -9.77 0.57
N MET A 52 8.24 -10.10 -0.69
CA MET A 52 8.14 -9.13 -1.81
C MET A 52 6.75 -8.50 -1.91
N LYS A 53 5.68 -9.28 -1.74
CA LYS A 53 4.30 -8.75 -1.78
C LYS A 53 4.04 -7.78 -0.63
N GLU A 54 4.49 -8.11 0.58
CA GLU A 54 4.36 -7.22 1.74
C GLU A 54 5.13 -5.91 1.54
N LEU A 55 6.36 -6.00 1.01
CA LEU A 55 7.18 -4.84 0.68
C LEU A 55 6.56 -3.99 -0.44
N GLU A 56 5.93 -4.61 -1.43
CA GLU A 56 5.22 -3.91 -2.50
C GLU A 56 4.03 -3.10 -1.95
N GLU A 57 3.20 -3.71 -1.10
CA GLU A 57 2.08 -3.02 -0.45
C GLU A 57 2.58 -1.88 0.45
N LYS A 58 3.66 -2.11 1.20
CA LYS A 58 4.30 -1.06 2.00
C LYS A 58 4.79 0.10 1.13
N LEU A 59 5.44 -0.19 0.00
CA LEU A 59 5.89 0.83 -0.95
C LEU A 59 4.72 1.62 -1.53
N LYS A 60 3.60 0.97 -1.88
CA LYS A 60 2.40 1.66 -2.37
C LYS A 60 1.93 2.70 -1.36
N VAL A 61 1.87 2.35 -0.08
CA VAL A 61 1.49 3.27 1.00
C VAL A 61 2.51 4.40 1.16
N LEU A 62 3.81 4.09 1.19
CA LEU A 62 4.87 5.10 1.35
C LEU A 62 4.98 6.08 0.17
N LEU A 63 4.53 5.68 -1.02
CA LEU A 63 4.54 6.51 -2.22
C LEU A 63 3.26 7.34 -2.40
N LEU A 64 2.26 7.14 -1.52
CA LEU A 64 1.11 8.04 -1.50
C LEU A 64 1.61 9.45 -1.13
N PRO A 65 1.23 10.48 -1.90
CA PRO A 65 1.58 11.84 -1.54
C PRO A 65 0.95 12.15 -0.19
N SER A 66 1.77 12.59 0.77
CA SER A 66 1.25 13.12 2.04
C SER A 66 0.42 14.37 1.72
N ASP A 67 -0.87 14.39 2.08
CA ASP A 67 -1.66 15.60 1.92
C ASP A 67 -1.20 16.60 3.00
N PRO A 68 -0.68 17.78 2.63
CA PRO A 68 -0.31 18.82 3.59
C PRO A 68 -1.49 19.30 4.46
N LEU A 69 -2.73 18.93 4.11
CA LEU A 69 -3.95 19.19 4.85
C LEU A 69 -4.45 18.00 5.68
N ASP A 70 -3.91 16.78 5.54
CA ASP A 70 -4.36 15.59 6.30
C ASP A 70 -4.26 15.79 7.82
N ALA A 71 -3.27 16.56 8.27
CA ALA A 71 -3.07 16.89 9.67
C ALA A 71 -3.91 18.08 10.17
N ARG A 72 -4.73 18.71 9.32
CA ARG A 72 -5.49 19.91 9.64
C ARG A 72 -6.99 19.62 9.68
N ASN A 73 -7.69 20.28 10.59
CA ASN A 73 -9.16 20.28 10.57
C ASN A 73 -9.66 20.95 9.28
N ILE A 74 -10.64 20.34 8.63
CA ILE A 74 -11.33 20.93 7.48
C ILE A 74 -12.67 21.53 7.92
N MET A 75 -13.01 22.69 7.36
CA MET A 75 -14.33 23.31 7.49
C MET A 75 -15.09 23.05 6.19
N LEU A 76 -16.12 22.22 6.24
CA LEU A 76 -16.99 21.93 5.10
C LEU A 76 -18.27 22.77 5.21
N GLU A 77 -18.44 23.74 4.33
CA GLU A 77 -19.67 24.54 4.25
C GLU A 77 -20.56 24.00 3.11
N VAL A 78 -21.72 23.45 3.46
CA VAL A 78 -22.73 22.99 2.49
C VAL A 78 -23.81 24.07 2.36
N ARG A 79 -24.10 24.49 1.12
CA ARG A 79 -25.15 25.48 0.83
C ARG A 79 -26.15 24.91 -0.16
N ALA A 80 -27.44 25.16 0.07
CA ALA A 80 -28.48 24.81 -0.87
C ALA A 80 -28.31 25.61 -2.17
N GLY A 81 -28.25 24.91 -3.31
CA GLY A 81 -28.26 25.52 -4.64
C GLY A 81 -29.67 25.92 -5.09
N THR A 82 -29.84 26.19 -6.38
CA THR A 82 -31.18 26.36 -6.98
C THR A 82 -31.97 25.04 -6.96
N GLY A 83 -33.22 25.11 -6.51
CA GLY A 83 -34.08 23.92 -6.33
C GLY A 83 -35.09 24.03 -5.18
N GLY A 84 -35.06 25.13 -4.41
CA GLY A 84 -36.02 25.36 -3.33
C GLY A 84 -35.83 24.39 -2.16
N ASP A 85 -36.92 23.97 -1.54
CA ASP A 85 -36.90 23.09 -0.36
C ASP A 85 -36.21 21.74 -0.62
N GLU A 86 -36.27 21.24 -1.86
CA GLU A 86 -35.61 19.98 -2.25
C GLU A 86 -34.08 20.09 -2.23
N ALA A 87 -33.54 21.27 -2.59
CA ALA A 87 -32.10 21.51 -2.52
C ALA A 87 -31.61 21.64 -1.07
N GLY A 88 -32.47 22.10 -0.15
CA GLY A 88 -32.19 22.14 1.29
C GLY A 88 -32.17 20.75 1.92
N LEU A 89 -33.14 19.89 1.56
CA LEU A 89 -33.18 18.51 2.04
C LEU A 89 -31.97 17.70 1.57
N TRP A 90 -31.61 17.82 0.28
CA TRP A 90 -30.44 17.13 -0.26
C TRP A 90 -29.12 17.60 0.35
N ALA A 91 -29.01 18.90 0.66
CA ALA A 91 -27.86 19.45 1.39
C ALA A 91 -27.74 18.85 2.80
N GLY A 92 -28.87 18.61 3.49
CA GLY A 92 -28.89 17.92 4.77
C GLY A 92 -28.48 16.45 4.66
N ASP A 93 -28.98 15.74 3.64
CA ASP A 93 -28.64 14.33 3.39
C ASP A 93 -27.14 14.14 3.09
N LEU A 94 -26.48 15.12 2.47
CA LEU A 94 -25.06 15.06 2.11
C LEU A 94 -24.13 15.07 3.34
N VAL A 95 -24.56 15.73 4.41
CA VAL A 95 -23.75 15.99 5.60
C VAL A 95 -23.74 14.77 6.54
N GLY A 96 -24.77 13.92 6.50
CA GLY A 96 -24.85 12.71 7.34
C GLY A 96 -24.95 13.00 8.85
N PRO A 97 -25.16 11.98 9.69
CA PRO A 97 -25.46 12.15 11.12
C PRO A 97 -24.25 12.52 12.00
N ASP A 98 -23.02 12.35 11.50
CA ASP A 98 -21.79 12.48 12.28
C ASP A 98 -21.15 13.88 12.22
N VAL A 99 -21.82 14.84 11.58
CA VAL A 99 -21.33 16.22 11.49
C VAL A 99 -21.91 17.04 12.63
N SER A 100 -21.01 17.65 13.40
CA SER A 100 -21.39 18.59 14.45
C SER A 100 -21.88 19.88 13.82
N GLU A 101 -23.15 20.24 14.04
CA GLU A 101 -23.65 21.59 13.73
C GLU A 101 -22.86 22.61 14.56
N VAL A 102 -22.39 23.68 13.90
CA VAL A 102 -21.66 24.80 14.55
C VAL A 102 -22.64 25.84 15.05
#